data_AF-A0A099YZN9-F1
#
_entry.id   AF-A0A099YZN9-F1
#
_cell.length_a   1.000
_cell.length_b   1.000
_cell.length_c   1.000
_cell.angle_alpha   90.00
_cell.angle_beta   90.00
_cell.angle_gamma   90.00
#
_symmetry.space_group_name_H-M   'P 1'
#
loop_
_entity.id
_entity.type
_entity.pdbx_description
1 polymer ?
#
loop_
_entity_poly.entity_id
_entity_poly.type
_entity_poly.pdbx_seq_one_letter_code
_entity_poly.pdbx_strand_id
1 'polypeptide(L)'
;RFEKRIYIPLPEEAARAQMFKLHLGNTPHCLTEANVLELARKTDGYSGADISIIVRDALMQPVRKVQSATHFKKVRGPSRTNPNVIVDDLLTPCSPGDPGDTEITWMEVPSDKLMEPIVCM
;
A
#
# COMPACT_ATOMS: atom_id res chain seq x y z
N ARG A 1 -18.34 -12.67 -39.09
CA ARG A 1 -17.13 -11.96 -39.62
C ARG A 1 -17.17 -10.54 -39.06
N PHE A 2 -16.12 -10.07 -38.37
CA PHE A 2 -16.10 -8.70 -37.84
C PHE A 2 -15.85 -7.69 -38.96
N GLU A 3 -16.75 -6.72 -39.11
CA GLU A 3 -16.68 -5.66 -40.13
C GLU A 3 -15.70 -4.53 -39.76
N LYS A 4 -15.51 -4.29 -38.46
CA LYS A 4 -14.58 -3.31 -37.93
C LYS A 4 -13.56 -3.98 -37.02
N ARG A 5 -12.31 -3.52 -37.12
CA ARG A 5 -11.20 -3.93 -36.25
C ARG A 5 -10.59 -2.67 -35.69
N ILE A 6 -10.63 -2.53 -34.36
CA ILE A 6 -10.09 -1.38 -33.65
C ILE A 6 -8.83 -1.86 -32.93
N TYR A 7 -7.72 -1.19 -33.19
CA TYR A 7 -6.48 -1.43 -32.47
C TYR A 7 -6.50 -0.66 -31.15
N ILE A 8 -6.14 -1.34 -30.05
CA ILE A 8 -5.98 -0.74 -28.74
C ILE A 8 -4.48 -0.70 -28.44
N PRO A 9 -3.85 0.49 -28.43
CA PRO A 9 -2.43 0.61 -28.15
C PRO A 9 -2.13 0.41 -26.66
N LEU A 10 -0.83 0.31 -26.34
CA LEU A 10 -0.35 0.41 -24.97
C LEU A 10 -0.63 1.80 -24.38
N PRO A 11 -0.82 1.91 -23.05
CA PRO A 11 -1.09 3.18 -22.41
C PRO A 11 0.12 4.10 -22.47
N GLU A 12 -0.12 5.36 -22.81
CA GLU A 12 0.86 6.44 -22.69
C GLU A 12 1.10 6.81 -21.21
N GLU A 13 2.17 7.56 -20.94
CA GLU A 13 2.58 7.96 -19.59
C GLU A 13 1.44 8.54 -18.74
N ALA A 14 0.65 9.46 -19.30
CA ALA A 14 -0.49 10.06 -18.58
C ALA A 14 -1.57 9.02 -18.22
N ALA A 15 -1.84 8.08 -19.13
CA ALA A 15 -2.79 7.00 -18.88
C ALA A 15 -2.25 6.03 -17.81
N ARG A 16 -0.96 5.71 -17.83
CA ARG A 16 -0.31 4.89 -16.78
C ARG A 16 -0.39 5.56 -15.42
N ALA A 17 -0.15 6.86 -15.33
CA ALA A 17 -0.30 7.63 -14.08
C ALA A 17 -1.73 7.53 -13.53
N GLN A 18 -2.75 7.66 -14.40
CA GLN A 18 -4.15 7.47 -14.00
C GLN A 18 -4.44 6.03 -13.56
N MET A 19 -3.88 5.03 -14.25
CA MET A 19 -4.03 3.62 -13.86
C MET A 19 -3.45 3.34 -12.47
N PHE A 20 -2.29 3.91 -12.13
CA PHE A 20 -1.73 3.80 -10.77
C PHE A 20 -2.69 4.34 -9.72
N LYS A 21 -3.23 5.55 -9.92
CA LYS A 21 -4.22 6.14 -9.00
C LYS A 21 -5.49 5.32 -8.90
N LEU A 22 -5.98 4.83 -10.03
CA LEU A 22 -7.19 4.01 -10.09
C LEU A 22 -7.02 2.70 -9.32
N HIS A 23 -5.89 2.02 -9.49
CA HIS A 23 -5.61 0.75 -8.82
C HIS A 23 -5.24 0.90 -7.35
N LEU A 24 -4.66 2.04 -6.93
CA LEU A 24 -4.45 2.37 -5.51
C LEU A 24 -5.77 2.62 -4.78
N GLY A 25 -6.73 3.24 -5.48
CA GLY A 25 -8.08 3.51 -4.97
C GLY A 25 -8.04 4.33 -3.68
N ASN A 26 -8.80 3.88 -2.68
CA ASN A 26 -8.91 4.53 -1.36
C ASN A 26 -7.95 3.93 -0.31
N THR A 27 -7.03 3.04 -0.70
CA THR A 27 -6.09 2.44 0.25
C THR A 27 -5.19 3.52 0.81
N PRO A 28 -4.99 3.61 2.15
CA PRO A 28 -4.04 4.55 2.73
C PRO A 28 -2.62 4.38 2.16
N HIS A 29 -2.09 5.47 1.59
CA HIS A 29 -0.76 5.48 0.98
C HIS A 29 -0.06 6.82 1.24
N CYS A 30 1.27 6.81 1.19
CA CYS A 30 2.09 8.01 1.31
C CYS A 30 2.58 8.56 -0.05
N LEU A 31 2.07 8.03 -1.16
CA LEU A 31 2.46 8.42 -2.52
C LEU A 31 2.01 9.85 -2.83
N THR A 32 2.96 10.68 -3.26
CA THR A 32 2.68 12.03 -3.77
C THR A 32 2.38 11.99 -5.28
N GLU A 33 1.78 13.06 -5.80
CA GLU A 33 1.58 13.25 -7.25
C GLU A 33 2.89 13.11 -8.05
N ALA A 34 3.99 13.62 -7.51
CA ALA A 34 5.31 13.48 -8.13
C ALA A 34 5.76 12.02 -8.20
N ASN A 35 5.46 11.21 -7.18
CA ASN A 35 5.79 9.78 -7.18
C ASN A 35 4.98 9.01 -8.21
N VAL A 36 3.68 9.32 -8.36
CA VAL A 36 2.83 8.68 -9.37
C VAL A 36 3.34 8.98 -10.78
N LEU A 37 3.76 10.23 -11.04
CA LEU A 37 4.37 10.60 -12.31
C LEU A 37 5.71 9.87 -12.53
N GLU A 38 6.53 9.75 -11.49
CA GLU A 38 7.79 8.99 -11.57
C GLU A 38 7.55 7.51 -11.91
N LEU A 39 6.55 6.87 -11.30
CA LEU A 39 6.16 5.50 -11.61
C LEU A 39 5.68 5.36 -13.06
N ALA A 40 4.89 6.31 -13.55
CA ALA A 40 4.42 6.32 -14.93
C ALA A 40 5.57 6.44 -15.95
N ARG A 41 6.60 7.23 -15.63
CA ARG A 41 7.83 7.35 -16.44
C ARG A 41 8.66 6.07 -16.43
N LYS A 42 8.77 5.40 -15.27
CA LYS A 42 9.53 4.14 -15.14
C LYS A 42 8.86 2.93 -15.78
N THR A 43 7.56 3.00 -16.04
CA THR A 43 6.76 1.88 -16.59
C THR A 43 6.49 2.02 -18.08
N ASP A 44 7.45 2.56 -18.84
CA ASP A 44 7.28 2.65 -20.28
C ASP A 44 7.23 1.27 -20.95
N GLY A 45 6.26 1.09 -21.84
CA GLY A 45 5.96 -0.19 -22.48
C GLY A 45 5.12 -1.17 -21.64
N TYR A 46 4.74 -0.82 -20.41
CA TYR A 46 3.89 -1.68 -19.58
C TYR A 46 2.43 -1.63 -20.05
N SER A 47 1.75 -2.78 -20.02
CA SER A 47 0.31 -2.84 -20.24
C SER A 47 -0.46 -2.44 -18.98
N GLY A 48 -1.75 -2.16 -19.12
CA GLY A 48 -2.61 -1.91 -17.95
C GLY A 48 -2.68 -3.10 -16.99
N ALA A 49 -2.53 -4.33 -17.49
CA ALA A 49 -2.49 -5.52 -16.65
C ALA A 49 -1.21 -5.57 -15.80
N ASP A 50 -0.06 -5.21 -16.37
CA ASP A 50 1.21 -5.18 -15.64
C ASP A 50 1.18 -4.15 -14.50
N ILE A 51 0.63 -2.96 -14.76
CA ILE A 51 0.43 -1.93 -13.74
C ILE A 51 -0.50 -2.43 -12.63
N SER A 52 -1.60 -3.11 -12.99
CA SER A 52 -2.51 -3.68 -12.01
C SER A 52 -1.83 -4.71 -11.11
N ILE A 53 -0.95 -5.55 -11.68
CA ILE A 53 -0.18 -6.56 -10.94
C ILE A 53 0.81 -5.89 -9.99
N ILE A 54 1.54 -4.87 -10.45
CA ILE A 54 2.50 -4.13 -9.61
C ILE A 54 1.78 -3.51 -8.41
N VAL A 55 0.67 -2.81 -8.65
CA VAL A 55 -0.08 -2.16 -7.57
C VAL A 55 -0.63 -3.20 -6.60
N ARG A 56 -1.15 -4.32 -7.11
CA ARG A 56 -1.63 -5.42 -6.25
C ARG A 56 -0.52 -6.01 -5.38
N ASP A 57 0.68 -6.18 -5.91
CA ASP A 57 1.81 -6.67 -5.11
C ASP A 57 2.24 -5.63 -4.06
N ALA A 58 2.28 -4.35 -4.42
CA ALA A 58 2.57 -3.25 -3.51
C ALA A 58 1.54 -3.16 -2.36
N LEU A 59 0.25 -3.35 -2.66
CA LEU A 59 -0.83 -3.39 -1.67
C LEU A 59 -0.69 -4.56 -0.68
N MET A 60 0.00 -5.64 -1.06
CA MET A 60 0.27 -6.77 -0.17
C MET A 60 1.50 -6.57 0.71
N GLN A 61 2.34 -5.57 0.46
CA GLN A 61 3.55 -5.32 1.25
C GLN A 61 3.26 -5.05 2.73
N PRO A 62 2.23 -4.25 3.11
CA PRO A 62 1.87 -4.10 4.52
C PRO A 62 1.52 -5.41 5.22
N VAL A 63 0.75 -6.26 4.55
CA VAL A 63 0.35 -7.57 5.07
C VAL A 63 1.58 -8.45 5.29
N ARG A 64 2.48 -8.50 4.31
CA ARG A 64 3.75 -9.25 4.41
C ARG A 64 4.59 -8.75 5.58
N LYS A 65 4.75 -7.43 5.72
CA LYS A 65 5.51 -6.82 6.84
C LYS A 65 4.94 -7.19 8.20
N VAL A 66 3.62 -7.13 8.37
CA VAL A 66 2.95 -7.51 9.62
C VAL A 66 3.15 -9.01 9.90
N GLN A 67 2.97 -9.87 8.90
CA GLN A 67 3.08 -11.32 9.08
C GLN A 67 4.51 -11.78 9.41
N SER A 68 5.53 -11.14 8.83
CA SER A 68 6.93 -11.45 9.08
C SER A 68 7.54 -10.67 10.24
N ALA A 69 6.80 -9.77 10.90
CA ALA A 69 7.32 -8.96 11.98
C ALA A 69 7.51 -9.80 13.25
N THR A 70 8.67 -9.63 13.86
CA THR A 70 9.03 -10.20 15.17
C THR A 70 8.89 -9.20 16.31
N HIS A 71 8.87 -7.90 15.98
CA HIS A 71 8.79 -6.81 16.93
C HIS A 71 7.69 -5.84 16.52
N PHE A 72 6.95 -5.35 17.52
CA PHE A 72 5.95 -4.32 17.34
C PHE A 72 6.20 -3.19 18.33
N LYS A 73 5.83 -1.99 17.91
CA LYS A 73 5.94 -0.78 18.72
C LYS A 73 4.58 -0.17 18.96
N LYS A 74 4.37 0.35 20.17
CA LYS A 74 3.18 1.12 20.52
C LYS A 74 3.21 2.49 19.86
N VAL A 75 2.16 2.81 19.14
CA VAL A 75 1.99 4.07 18.41
C VAL A 75 0.63 4.68 18.68
N ARG A 76 0.60 6.00 18.56
CA ARG A 76 -0.62 6.80 18.66
C ARG A 76 -1.27 6.92 17.30
N GLY A 77 -2.56 6.62 17.21
CA GLY A 77 -3.29 6.71 15.94
C GLY A 77 -4.81 6.69 16.11
N PRO A 78 -5.55 6.83 15.00
CA PRO A 78 -7.01 6.79 15.02
C PRO A 78 -7.49 5.37 15.37
N SER A 79 -8.52 5.29 16.22
CA SER A 79 -9.16 4.01 16.55
C SER A 79 -9.84 3.41 15.31
N ARG A 80 -9.72 2.08 15.15
CA ARG A 80 -10.41 1.34 14.10
C ARG A 80 -11.93 1.51 14.11
N THR A 81 -12.53 1.65 15.30
CA THR A 81 -13.98 1.75 15.46
C THR A 81 -14.49 3.16 15.19
N ASN A 82 -13.73 4.17 15.58
CA ASN A 82 -14.10 5.59 15.45
C ASN A 82 -12.87 6.43 15.07
N PRO A 83 -12.74 6.87 13.80
CA PRO A 83 -11.59 7.63 13.33
C PRO A 83 -11.33 8.97 14.05
N ASN A 84 -12.36 9.53 14.70
CA ASN A 84 -12.25 10.78 15.47
C ASN A 84 -11.63 10.58 16.86
N VAL A 85 -11.50 9.34 17.34
CA VAL A 85 -10.92 9.02 18.64
C VAL A 85 -9.49 8.55 18.43
N ILE A 86 -8.54 9.28 19.02
CA ILE A 86 -7.13 8.93 18.98
C ILE A 86 -6.83 8.03 20.18
N VAL A 87 -6.24 6.87 19.92
CA VAL A 87 -5.80 5.88 20.92
C VAL A 87 -4.28 5.78 20.91
N ASP A 88 -3.68 5.54 22.08
CA ASP A 88 -2.23 5.53 22.29
C ASP A 88 -1.63 4.10 22.37
N ASP A 89 -2.46 3.07 22.18
CA ASP A 89 -2.10 1.66 22.39
C ASP A 89 -2.12 0.80 21.11
N LEU A 90 -2.07 1.43 19.94
CA LEU A 90 -1.97 0.70 18.67
C LEU A 90 -0.57 0.10 18.49
N LEU A 91 -0.49 -1.03 17.80
CA LEU A 91 0.76 -1.76 17.57
C LEU A 91 1.08 -1.78 16.09
N THR A 92 2.26 -1.29 15.73
CA THR A 92 2.77 -1.31 14.34
C THR A 92 4.06 -2.09 14.27
N PRO A 93 4.33 -2.84 13.18
CA PRO A 93 5.57 -3.60 13.05
C PRO A 93 6.79 -2.67 13.01
N CYS A 94 7.84 -2.99 13.76
CA CYS A 94 9.09 -2.22 13.84
C CYS A 94 10.31 -3.11 13.68
N SER A 95 11.49 -2.49 13.54
CA SER A 95 12.74 -3.24 13.47
C SER A 95 13.19 -3.66 14.88
N PRO A 96 13.91 -4.79 15.03
CA PRO A 96 14.52 -5.14 16.30
C PRO A 96 15.50 -4.05 16.75
N GLY A 97 15.37 -3.56 17.98
CA GLY A 97 16.20 -2.50 18.55
C GLY A 97 15.66 -1.07 18.36
N ASP A 98 14.47 -0.90 17.80
CA ASP A 98 13.79 0.39 17.77
C ASP A 98 13.34 0.81 19.19
N PRO A 99 13.42 2.10 19.59
CA PRO A 99 13.02 2.52 20.92
C PRO A 99 11.53 2.21 21.20
N GLY A 100 11.27 1.38 22.20
CA GLY A 100 9.92 0.95 22.57
C GLY A 100 9.41 -0.24 21.74
N ASP A 101 10.32 -1.01 21.15
CA ASP A 101 10.01 -2.31 20.58
C ASP A 101 9.59 -3.31 21.66
N THR A 102 8.65 -4.16 21.29
CA THR A 102 8.22 -5.29 22.10
C THR A 102 8.29 -6.51 21.20
N GLU A 103 9.02 -7.53 21.64
CA GLU A 103 9.11 -8.81 20.93
C GLU A 103 7.77 -9.54 21.08
N ILE A 104 6.91 -9.38 20.07
CA ILE A 104 5.61 -10.04 19.95
C ILE A 104 5.38 -10.36 18.47
N THR A 105 4.68 -11.46 18.20
CA THR A 105 4.28 -11.81 16.84
C THR A 105 2.89 -11.26 16.52
N TRP A 106 2.55 -11.14 15.24
CA TRP A 106 1.22 -10.67 14.82
C TRP A 106 0.07 -11.52 15.38
N MET A 107 0.31 -12.79 15.73
CA MET A 107 -0.71 -13.68 16.31
C MET A 107 -1.17 -13.23 17.70
N GLU A 108 -0.31 -12.50 18.42
CA GLU A 108 -0.59 -11.99 19.76
C GLU A 108 -1.17 -10.57 19.73
N VAL A 109 -1.14 -9.90 18.57
CA VAL A 109 -1.66 -8.55 18.39
C VAL A 109 -3.18 -8.60 18.22
N PRO A 110 -3.96 -7.91 19.07
CA PRO A 110 -5.40 -7.82 18.89
C PRO A 110 -5.79 -7.12 17.57
N SER A 111 -6.80 -7.64 16.88
CA SER A 111 -7.25 -7.11 15.58
C SER A 111 -7.72 -5.66 15.63
N ASP A 112 -8.20 -5.17 16.77
CA ASP A 112 -8.59 -3.77 16.97
C ASP A 112 -7.40 -2.84 17.18
N LYS A 113 -6.24 -3.37 17.59
CA LYS A 113 -5.04 -2.60 17.94
C LYS A 113 -3.95 -2.63 16.87
N LEU A 114 -4.02 -3.52 15.89
CA LEU A 114 -3.04 -3.58 14.81
C LEU A 114 -3.12 -2.32 13.94
N MET A 115 -2.02 -1.59 13.82
CA MET A 115 -1.89 -0.48 12.89
C MET A 115 -1.01 -0.92 11.71
N GLU A 116 -1.63 -1.24 10.58
CA GLU A 116 -0.92 -1.59 9.35
C GLU A 116 -0.05 -0.44 8.85
N PRO A 117 1.17 -0.73 8.36
CA PRO A 117 1.96 0.26 7.67
C PRO A 117 1.29 0.64 6.35
N ILE A 118 1.40 1.90 5.97
CA ILE A 118 0.84 2.39 4.71
C ILE A 118 1.73 2.01 3.51
N VAL A 119 1.13 1.92 2.33
CA VAL A 119 1.89 1.70 1.09
C VAL A 119 2.65 2.96 0.72
N CYS A 120 3.94 2.80 0.42
CA CYS A 120 4.87 3.87 0.11
C CYS A 120 5.70 3.54 -1.14
N MET A 121 6.38 4.54 -1.70
CA MET A 121 7.37 4.36 -2.79
C MET A 121 8.50 3.44 -2.37
#